data_AF-A0A2S0K3Q0-F1
#
_entry.id   AF-A0A2S0K3Q0-F1
#
_cell.length_a   1.000
_cell.length_b   1.000
_cell.length_c   1.000
_cell.angle_alpha   90.00
_cell.angle_beta   90.00
_cell.angle_gamma   90.00
#
_symmetry.space_group_name_H-M   'P 1'
#
loop_
_entity.id
_entity.type
_entity.pdbx_description
1 polymer ?
#
loop_
_entity_poly.entity_id
_entity_poly.type
_entity_poly.pdbx_seq_one_letter_code
_entity_poly.pdbx_strand_id
1 'polypeptide(L)'
;MHNHLKQELSQIDIPAEIHERSKLGIKKAKSEKGGKLNRFVKKRLAIAVISASLMIPTGVFAYQALLADELYGSFDNLKKHAANVTMESYLLFNAKLDQAKGDLGKEEYEQFKELLNVFTSAKIEYGNHNGNIDYSQIPVEPLEEIKAAMYEVQPYFDKLNGLPSSKDVLTAEEYEQYIQALMTYETTMAQLGVSSAPDVETMPKEMQQQFIDAQTYLQYVNDKQVEVKIDAGIE
;
A
#
# COMPACT_ATOMS: atom_id res chain seq x y z
N MET A 1 34.02 -35.04 -15.52
CA MET A 1 34.09 -34.62 -14.11
C MET A 1 32.84 -33.89 -13.59
N HIS A 2 31.64 -34.04 -14.21
CA HIS A 2 30.46 -33.22 -13.83
C HIS A 2 29.30 -33.96 -13.14
N ASN A 3 29.44 -35.27 -12.83
CA ASN A 3 28.34 -36.06 -12.25
C ASN A 3 28.57 -36.58 -10.81
N HIS A 4 29.79 -36.47 -10.26
CA HIS A 4 30.08 -37.02 -8.93
C HIS A 4 29.51 -36.14 -7.80
N LEU A 5 29.56 -34.81 -7.97
CA LEU A 5 29.08 -33.85 -6.96
C LEU A 5 27.57 -33.91 -6.75
N LYS A 6 26.77 -34.06 -7.82
CA LYS A 6 25.31 -34.17 -7.71
C LYS A 6 24.86 -35.45 -7.00
N GLN A 7 25.61 -36.53 -7.20
CA GLN A 7 25.33 -37.83 -6.61
C GLN A 7 25.69 -37.90 -5.13
N GLU A 8 26.71 -37.15 -4.70
CA GLU A 8 27.08 -36.99 -3.29
C GLU A 8 26.10 -36.05 -2.55
N LEU A 9 25.65 -34.96 -3.21
CA LEU A 9 24.68 -34.03 -2.61
C LEU A 9 23.31 -34.68 -2.35
N SER A 10 22.89 -35.64 -3.17
CA SER A 10 21.63 -36.37 -2.96
C SER A 10 21.70 -37.43 -1.86
N GLN A 11 22.88 -37.72 -1.32
CA GLN A 11 23.07 -38.64 -0.18
C GLN A 11 23.14 -37.90 1.17
N ILE A 12 23.15 -36.57 1.16
CA ILE A 12 23.15 -35.76 2.39
C ILE A 12 21.70 -35.63 2.85
N ASP A 13 21.32 -36.43 3.84
CA ASP A 13 20.03 -36.32 4.49
C ASP A 13 20.08 -35.16 5.49
N ILE A 14 19.37 -34.06 5.18
CA ILE A 14 19.40 -32.85 6.02
C ILE A 14 18.54 -33.12 7.25
N PRO A 15 19.11 -33.13 8.47
CA PRO A 15 18.33 -33.38 9.68
C PRO A 15 17.21 -32.34 9.79
N ALA A 16 15.99 -32.79 10.10
CA ALA A 16 14.81 -31.93 10.15
C ALA A 16 15.02 -30.70 11.07
N GLU A 17 15.79 -30.86 12.15
CA GLU A 17 16.14 -29.77 13.06
C GLU A 17 16.98 -28.67 12.38
N ILE A 18 17.93 -29.04 11.53
CA ILE A 18 18.75 -28.08 10.78
C ILE A 18 17.93 -27.42 9.69
N HIS A 19 17.05 -28.16 9.01
CA HIS A 19 16.15 -27.58 8.01
C HIS A 19 15.21 -26.53 8.64
N GLU A 20 14.62 -26.84 9.79
CA GLU A 20 13.76 -25.89 10.51
C GLU A 20 14.55 -24.72 11.10
N ARG A 21 15.75 -24.95 11.65
CA ARG A 21 16.64 -23.87 12.12
C ARG A 21 17.14 -22.99 10.98
N SER A 22 17.39 -23.54 9.80
CA SER A 22 17.73 -22.79 8.60
C SER A 22 16.55 -21.97 8.10
N LYS A 23 15.32 -22.51 8.09
CA LYS A 23 14.11 -21.73 7.79
C LYS A 23 13.92 -20.59 8.78
N LEU A 24 14.09 -20.84 10.08
CA LEU A 24 14.03 -19.82 11.13
C LEU A 24 15.12 -18.76 10.96
N GLY A 25 16.36 -19.17 10.64
CA GLY A 25 17.47 -18.26 10.37
C GLY A 25 17.25 -17.40 9.14
N ILE A 26 16.67 -17.95 8.07
CA ILE A 26 16.31 -17.20 6.86
C ILE A 26 15.15 -16.25 7.15
N LYS A 27 14.11 -16.67 7.87
CA LYS A 27 13.00 -15.80 8.30
C LYS A 27 13.52 -14.66 9.17
N LYS A 28 14.41 -14.95 10.12
CA LYS A 28 15.04 -13.96 11.01
C LYS A 28 15.97 -13.01 10.26
N ALA A 29 16.77 -13.50 9.32
CA ALA A 29 17.61 -12.64 8.47
C ALA A 29 16.78 -11.79 7.50
N LYS A 30 15.64 -12.30 7.00
CA LYS A 30 14.67 -11.53 6.22
C LYS A 30 13.96 -10.48 7.07
N SER A 31 13.62 -10.76 8.33
CA SER A 31 13.02 -9.77 9.24
C SER A 31 14.04 -8.72 9.72
N GLU A 32 15.29 -9.12 9.99
CA GLU A 32 16.38 -8.21 10.37
C GLU A 32 16.83 -7.33 9.19
N LYS A 33 16.83 -7.85 7.95
CA LYS A 33 16.92 -7.00 6.75
C LYS A 33 15.64 -6.21 6.47
N GLY A 34 14.48 -6.74 6.88
CA GLY A 34 13.15 -6.15 6.73
C GLY A 34 12.89 -4.95 7.65
N GLY A 35 13.61 -4.82 8.77
CA GLY A 35 13.54 -3.63 9.63
C GLY A 35 13.99 -2.34 8.92
N LYS A 36 14.87 -2.46 7.92
CA LYS A 36 15.10 -1.41 6.91
C LYS A 36 14.41 -1.80 5.62
N LEU A 37 13.08 -1.68 5.63
CA LEU A 37 12.24 -1.61 4.45
C LEU A 37 12.97 -0.74 3.39
N ASN A 38 13.32 -1.32 2.23
CA ASN A 38 14.13 -0.67 1.20
C ASN A 38 13.49 0.69 0.87
N ARG A 39 14.27 1.75 0.60
CA ARG A 39 13.74 3.10 0.31
C ARG A 39 12.67 3.07 -0.79
N PHE A 40 12.80 2.16 -1.76
CA PHE A 40 11.80 1.90 -2.79
C PHE A 40 10.52 1.28 -2.25
N VAL A 41 10.62 0.29 -1.35
CA VAL A 41 9.45 -0.30 -0.69
C VAL A 41 8.84 0.70 0.28
N LYS A 42 9.59 1.54 1.02
CA LYS A 42 9.02 2.58 1.89
C LYS A 42 8.22 3.59 1.08
N LYS A 43 8.76 3.97 -0.10
CA LYS A 43 8.05 4.79 -1.06
C LYS A 43 6.78 4.12 -1.58
N ARG A 44 6.77 2.79 -1.75
CA ARG A 44 5.66 1.97 -2.27
C ARG A 44 4.62 1.53 -1.22
N LEU A 45 4.99 1.35 0.03
CA LEU A 45 4.11 1.02 1.16
C LEU A 45 3.38 2.27 1.67
N ALA A 46 4.01 3.44 1.52
CA ALA A 46 3.35 4.73 1.75
C ALA A 46 2.26 5.05 0.70
N ILE A 47 2.18 4.30 -0.42
CA ILE A 47 1.23 4.46 -1.54
C ILE A 47 -0.15 3.87 -1.21
N ALA A 48 -0.24 3.02 -0.18
CA ALA A 48 -1.49 2.42 0.30
C ALA A 48 -2.48 3.44 0.88
N VAL A 49 -1.98 4.61 1.28
CA VAL A 49 -2.76 5.73 1.78
C VAL A 49 -2.45 6.89 0.83
N ILE A 50 -3.48 7.45 0.18
CA ILE A 50 -3.48 8.50 -0.86
C ILE A 50 -2.35 9.57 -0.75
N SER A 51 -1.84 9.81 0.45
CA SER A 51 -0.79 10.76 0.77
C SER A 51 0.59 10.50 0.13
N ALA A 52 0.97 9.29 -0.32
CA ALA A 52 2.33 9.08 -0.87
C ALA A 52 2.46 8.44 -2.27
N SER A 53 1.35 8.26 -2.99
CA SER A 53 1.28 7.33 -4.12
C SER A 53 1.91 7.75 -5.44
N LEU A 54 2.51 8.93 -5.61
CA LEU A 54 2.99 9.37 -6.93
C LEU A 54 4.14 10.37 -6.74
N MET A 55 5.38 9.91 -6.88
CA MET A 55 6.60 10.75 -6.80
C MET A 55 7.12 11.06 -8.20
N ILE A 56 6.81 12.26 -8.73
CA ILE A 56 7.48 12.87 -9.89
C ILE A 56 7.80 14.34 -9.57
N PRO A 57 8.93 14.90 -10.05
CA PRO A 57 9.22 16.33 -9.99
C PRO A 57 8.09 17.17 -10.60
N THR A 58 7.58 18.11 -9.83
CA THR A 58 6.46 19.00 -10.16
C THR A 58 6.80 19.87 -11.36
N GLY A 59 6.23 19.56 -12.52
CA GLY A 59 6.11 20.51 -13.63
C GLY A 59 5.17 21.66 -13.27
N VAL A 60 5.28 22.77 -13.99
CA VAL A 60 4.50 24.00 -13.78
C VAL A 60 3.00 23.69 -13.76
N PHE A 61 2.35 23.87 -12.61
CA PHE A 61 0.92 23.59 -12.43
C PHE A 61 0.05 24.56 -13.25
N ALA A 62 -0.86 24.03 -14.05
CA ALA A 62 -1.92 24.80 -14.69
C ALA A 62 -3.17 24.83 -13.78
N TYR A 63 -3.64 26.03 -13.44
CA TYR A 63 -4.70 26.29 -12.45
C TYR A 63 -6.15 26.13 -12.99
N GLN A 64 -6.35 25.59 -14.19
CA GLN A 64 -7.58 25.82 -14.95
C GLN A 64 -8.78 24.91 -14.59
N ALA A 65 -8.57 23.81 -13.83
CA ALA A 65 -9.61 23.08 -13.11
C ALA A 65 -8.99 22.25 -11.97
N LEU A 66 -9.52 22.35 -10.75
CA LEU A 66 -9.08 21.54 -9.62
C LEU A 66 -9.95 20.27 -9.53
N LEU A 67 -9.51 19.18 -10.16
CA LEU A 67 -10.07 17.83 -9.98
C LEU A 67 -10.16 17.42 -8.51
N ALA A 68 -9.27 17.94 -7.65
CA ALA A 68 -9.34 17.74 -6.21
C ALA A 68 -10.63 18.31 -5.59
N ASP A 69 -11.20 19.38 -6.15
CA ASP A 69 -12.47 19.95 -5.69
C ASP A 69 -13.64 18.99 -5.97
N GLU A 70 -13.55 18.10 -6.96
CA GLU A 70 -14.58 17.07 -7.21
C GLU A 70 -14.64 16.02 -6.09
N LEU A 71 -13.55 15.81 -5.35
CA LEU A 71 -13.44 14.81 -4.28
C LEU A 71 -13.59 15.42 -2.88
N TYR A 72 -13.01 16.61 -2.67
CA TYR A 72 -13.00 17.28 -1.36
C TYR A 72 -13.97 18.46 -1.30
N GLY A 73 -14.59 18.85 -2.40
CA GLY A 73 -15.43 20.06 -2.53
C GLY A 73 -14.61 21.35 -2.60
N SER A 74 -13.57 21.47 -1.76
CA SER A 74 -12.60 22.58 -1.78
C SER A 74 -11.43 22.31 -0.82
N PHE A 75 -10.35 23.07 -0.97
CA PHE A 75 -9.25 23.12 0.01
C PHE A 75 -9.74 23.50 1.42
N ASP A 76 -10.64 24.48 1.54
CA ASP A 76 -11.16 24.92 2.84
C ASP A 76 -11.98 23.83 3.52
N ASN A 77 -12.70 23.00 2.76
CA ASN A 77 -13.42 21.86 3.31
C ASN A 77 -12.44 20.80 3.86
N LEU A 78 -11.39 20.46 3.11
CA LEU A 78 -10.36 19.52 3.56
C LEU A 78 -9.64 20.03 4.82
N LYS A 79 -9.31 21.32 4.88
CA LYS A 79 -8.62 21.93 6.02
C LYS A 79 -9.41 21.88 7.33
N LYS A 80 -10.74 21.81 7.27
CA LYS A 80 -11.59 21.62 8.48
C LYS A 80 -11.39 20.25 9.13
N HIS A 81 -11.01 19.24 8.35
CA HIS A 81 -10.91 17.85 8.79
C HIS A 81 -9.46 17.40 8.99
N ALA A 82 -8.50 18.03 8.31
CA ALA A 82 -7.08 17.72 8.42
C ALA A 82 -6.25 19.00 8.63
N ALA A 83 -5.94 19.31 9.88
CA ALA A 83 -5.27 20.56 10.27
C ALA A 83 -3.87 20.75 9.65
N ASN A 84 -3.21 19.65 9.26
CA ASN A 84 -1.86 19.66 8.70
C ASN A 84 -1.82 19.76 7.16
N VAL A 85 -2.97 19.84 6.49
CA VAL A 85 -3.04 19.94 5.03
C VAL A 85 -2.62 21.34 4.56
N THR A 86 -1.71 21.37 3.58
CA THR A 86 -1.21 22.60 2.96
C THR A 86 -1.75 22.75 1.54
N MET A 87 -1.83 23.98 1.03
CA MET A 87 -2.21 24.23 -0.36
C MET A 87 -1.28 23.49 -1.34
N GLU A 88 0.00 23.40 -1.03
CA GLU A 88 0.96 22.62 -1.81
C GLU A 88 0.56 21.14 -1.89
N SER A 89 0.21 20.51 -0.76
CA SER A 89 -0.25 19.12 -0.75
C SER A 89 -1.56 18.92 -1.53
N TYR A 90 -2.44 19.93 -1.52
CA TYR A 90 -3.69 19.91 -2.27
C TYR A 90 -3.46 20.01 -3.79
N LEU A 91 -2.61 20.93 -4.23
CA LEU A 91 -2.25 21.08 -5.64
C LEU A 91 -1.45 19.88 -6.16
N LEU A 92 -0.60 19.30 -5.31
CA LEU A 92 0.09 18.05 -5.63
C LEU A 92 -0.91 16.91 -5.83
N PHE A 93 -1.92 16.78 -4.97
CA PHE A 93 -3.00 15.82 -5.16
C PHE A 93 -3.79 16.08 -6.45
N ASN A 94 -4.08 17.35 -6.76
CA ASN A 94 -4.74 17.71 -8.00
C ASN A 94 -3.96 17.27 -9.25
N ALA A 95 -2.65 17.55 -9.29
CA ALA A 95 -1.81 17.16 -10.41
C ALA A 95 -1.72 15.64 -10.58
N LYS A 96 -1.79 14.90 -9.48
CA LYS A 96 -1.85 13.43 -9.49
C LYS A 96 -3.14 12.90 -10.10
N LEU A 97 -4.28 13.52 -9.80
CA LEU A 97 -5.56 13.19 -10.44
C LEU A 97 -5.52 13.49 -11.94
N ASP A 98 -4.92 14.61 -12.32
CA ASP A 98 -4.78 14.99 -13.73
C ASP A 98 -3.88 13.99 -14.50
N GLN A 99 -2.78 13.55 -13.88
CA GLN A 99 -1.96 12.48 -14.44
C GLN A 99 -2.75 11.17 -14.57
N ALA A 100 -3.46 10.75 -13.52
CA ALA A 100 -4.26 9.53 -13.55
C ALA A 100 -5.33 9.57 -14.67
N LYS A 101 -5.90 10.74 -14.94
CA LYS A 101 -6.83 10.95 -16.06
C LYS A 101 -6.17 10.75 -17.42
N GLY A 102 -4.91 11.16 -17.57
CA GLY A 102 -4.11 10.88 -18.76
C GLY A 102 -3.79 9.39 -18.93
N ASP A 103 -3.46 8.71 -17.83
CA ASP A 103 -2.97 7.32 -17.84
C ASP A 103 -4.10 6.26 -17.96
N LEU A 104 -5.28 6.52 -17.39
CA LEU A 104 -6.43 5.61 -17.39
C LEU A 104 -7.35 5.81 -18.62
N GLY A 105 -7.29 6.96 -19.28
CA GLY A 105 -8.29 7.33 -20.27
C GLY A 105 -9.65 7.60 -19.63
N LYS A 106 -10.61 8.07 -20.44
CA LYS A 106 -11.82 8.73 -19.91
C LYS A 106 -12.72 7.82 -19.07
N GLU A 107 -13.07 6.63 -19.59
CA GLU A 107 -14.05 5.76 -18.95
C GLU A 107 -13.50 5.13 -17.66
N GLU A 108 -12.27 4.60 -17.71
CA GLU A 108 -11.60 4.06 -16.52
C GLU A 108 -11.33 5.14 -15.47
N TYR A 109 -11.03 6.38 -15.88
CA TYR A 109 -10.82 7.48 -14.93
C TYR A 109 -12.11 7.84 -14.18
N GLU A 110 -13.27 7.87 -14.84
CA GLU A 110 -14.54 8.13 -14.15
C GLU A 110 -14.85 7.04 -13.12
N GLN A 111 -14.64 5.76 -13.46
CA GLN A 111 -14.78 4.64 -12.51
C GLN A 111 -13.79 4.77 -11.34
N PHE A 112 -12.52 5.04 -11.63
CA PHE A 112 -11.51 5.28 -10.61
C PHE A 112 -11.91 6.43 -9.68
N LYS A 113 -12.45 7.52 -10.22
CA LYS A 113 -12.86 8.69 -9.45
C LYS A 113 -14.06 8.39 -8.55
N GLU A 114 -15.05 7.64 -9.03
CA GLU A 114 -16.19 7.20 -8.20
C GLU A 114 -15.72 6.34 -7.02
N LEU A 115 -14.83 5.37 -7.26
CA LEU A 115 -14.23 4.55 -6.21
C LEU A 115 -13.40 5.40 -5.25
N LEU A 116 -12.58 6.31 -5.77
CA LEU A 116 -11.75 7.21 -4.97
C LEU A 116 -12.58 8.15 -4.08
N ASN A 117 -13.77 8.55 -4.54
CA ASN A 117 -14.67 9.40 -3.76
C ASN A 117 -15.19 8.73 -2.48
N VAL A 118 -15.42 7.41 -2.51
CA VAL A 118 -15.79 6.64 -1.30
C VAL A 118 -14.67 6.75 -0.27
N PHE A 119 -13.41 6.59 -0.70
CA PHE A 119 -12.25 6.71 0.17
C PHE A 119 -12.02 8.11 0.72
N THR A 120 -12.08 9.14 -0.13
CA THR A 120 -11.87 10.51 0.33
C THR A 120 -12.96 10.94 1.29
N SER A 121 -14.21 10.52 1.05
CA SER A 121 -15.33 10.73 1.98
C SER A 121 -15.09 10.03 3.32
N ALA A 122 -14.68 8.76 3.30
CA ALA A 122 -14.32 8.03 4.51
C ALA A 122 -13.16 8.67 5.28
N LYS A 123 -12.17 9.25 4.59
CA LYS A 123 -11.06 9.97 5.22
C LYS A 123 -11.48 11.29 5.88
N ILE A 124 -12.45 11.98 5.29
CA ILE A 124 -13.04 13.19 5.88
C ILE A 124 -13.82 12.85 7.14
N GLU A 125 -14.60 11.76 7.10
CA GLU A 125 -15.52 11.39 8.18
C GLU A 125 -14.84 10.65 9.33
N TYR A 126 -13.97 9.68 9.03
CA TYR A 126 -13.38 8.76 10.00
C TYR A 126 -11.86 8.92 10.18
N GLY A 127 -11.23 9.79 9.37
CA GLY A 127 -9.80 10.03 9.45
C GLY A 127 -9.41 10.78 10.72
N ASN A 128 -8.28 10.41 11.31
CA ASN A 128 -7.66 11.21 12.36
C ASN A 128 -7.02 12.50 11.77
N HIS A 129 -6.33 13.29 12.60
CA HIS A 129 -5.67 14.53 12.17
C HIS A 129 -4.61 14.37 11.05
N ASN A 130 -4.15 13.14 10.79
CA ASN A 130 -3.23 12.78 9.70
C ASN A 130 -3.95 12.17 8.48
N GLY A 131 -5.28 12.05 8.51
CA GLY A 131 -6.08 11.41 7.46
C GLY A 131 -6.00 9.88 7.43
N ASN A 132 -5.46 9.26 8.49
CA ASN A 132 -5.45 7.81 8.66
C ASN A 132 -6.74 7.35 9.35
N ILE A 133 -7.30 6.26 8.86
CA ILE A 133 -8.55 5.68 9.38
C ILE A 133 -8.23 4.54 10.37
N ASP A 134 -8.86 4.54 11.54
CA ASP A 134 -8.94 3.36 12.42
C ASP A 134 -10.19 2.55 12.04
N TYR A 135 -10.00 1.55 11.17
CA TYR A 135 -11.10 0.73 10.66
C TYR A 135 -11.77 -0.12 11.74
N SER A 136 -11.13 -0.33 12.90
CA SER A 136 -11.74 -1.05 14.02
C SER A 136 -12.87 -0.27 14.70
N GLN A 137 -12.94 1.04 14.44
CA GLN A 137 -13.94 1.94 15.02
C GLN A 137 -15.08 2.29 14.05
N ILE A 138 -15.03 1.79 12.81
CA ILE A 138 -16.07 2.09 11.79
C ILE A 138 -17.26 1.12 11.97
N PRO A 139 -18.51 1.61 11.92
CA PRO A 139 -19.69 0.74 11.91
C PRO A 139 -19.68 -0.23 10.72
N VAL A 140 -20.34 -1.38 10.88
CA VAL A 140 -20.25 -2.51 9.92
C VAL A 140 -20.63 -2.10 8.49
N GLU A 141 -21.74 -1.38 8.31
CA GLU A 141 -22.26 -1.04 6.97
C GLU A 141 -21.32 -0.09 6.19
N PRO A 142 -20.88 1.07 6.73
CA PRO A 142 -19.84 1.89 6.09
C PRO A 142 -18.52 1.15 5.90
N LEU A 143 -18.13 0.26 6.83
CA LEU A 143 -16.90 -0.51 6.71
C LEU A 143 -16.94 -1.47 5.51
N GLU A 144 -18.08 -2.10 5.24
CA GLU A 144 -18.28 -2.97 4.08
C GLU A 144 -18.19 -2.18 2.77
N GLU A 145 -18.78 -0.99 2.71
CA GLU A 145 -18.68 -0.10 1.54
C GLU A 145 -17.22 0.31 1.27
N ILE A 146 -16.49 0.72 2.31
CA ILE A 146 -15.08 1.11 2.18
C ILE A 146 -14.24 -0.09 1.74
N LYS A 147 -14.46 -1.28 2.30
CA LYS A 147 -13.76 -2.50 1.89
C LYS A 147 -14.03 -2.85 0.43
N ALA A 148 -15.27 -2.75 -0.03
CA ALA A 148 -15.62 -2.99 -1.43
C ALA A 148 -14.92 -1.98 -2.35
N ALA A 149 -14.89 -0.69 -1.98
CA ALA A 149 -14.14 0.32 -2.72
C ALA A 149 -12.64 0.01 -2.72
N MET A 150 -12.06 -0.45 -1.60
CA MET A 150 -10.66 -0.88 -1.51
C MET A 150 -10.34 -2.02 -2.47
N TYR A 151 -11.23 -3.00 -2.52
CA TYR A 151 -11.11 -4.16 -3.38
C TYR A 151 -11.16 -3.80 -4.87
N GLU A 152 -11.94 -2.79 -5.26
CA GLU A 152 -12.10 -2.41 -6.67
C GLU A 152 -11.17 -1.28 -7.13
N VAL A 153 -10.73 -0.39 -6.24
CA VAL A 153 -9.80 0.70 -6.61
C VAL A 153 -8.38 0.20 -6.81
N GLN A 154 -8.00 -0.87 -6.11
CA GLN A 154 -6.61 -1.30 -6.01
C GLN A 154 -5.96 -1.65 -7.38
N PRO A 155 -6.65 -2.31 -8.34
CA PRO A 155 -6.09 -2.51 -9.68
C PRO A 155 -5.75 -1.19 -10.42
N TYR A 156 -6.50 -0.11 -10.20
CA TYR A 156 -6.17 1.20 -10.76
C TYR A 156 -4.89 1.74 -10.13
N PHE A 157 -4.70 1.59 -8.81
CA PHE A 157 -3.45 1.96 -8.17
C PHE A 157 -2.27 1.12 -8.69
N ASP A 158 -2.44 -0.18 -8.90
CA ASP A 158 -1.39 -1.03 -9.46
C ASP A 158 -0.98 -0.53 -10.85
N LYS A 159 -1.97 -0.25 -11.72
CA LYS A 159 -1.76 0.29 -13.07
C LYS A 159 -1.05 1.64 -13.05
N LEU A 160 -1.51 2.58 -12.22
CA LEU A 160 -0.88 3.91 -12.06
C LEU A 160 0.55 3.84 -11.49
N ASN A 161 0.89 2.75 -10.80
CA ASN A 161 2.24 2.48 -10.32
C ASN A 161 3.11 1.69 -11.32
N GLY A 162 2.57 1.38 -12.50
CA GLY A 162 3.26 0.57 -13.51
C GLY A 162 3.55 -0.84 -13.04
N LEU A 163 2.66 -1.41 -12.23
CA LEU A 163 2.72 -2.77 -11.71
C LEU A 163 1.61 -3.63 -12.33
N PRO A 164 1.85 -4.95 -12.47
CA PRO A 164 0.76 -5.90 -12.71
C PRO A 164 -0.31 -5.80 -11.63
N SER A 165 -1.58 -5.97 -12.02
CA SER A 165 -2.71 -5.98 -11.09
C SER A 165 -2.48 -7.02 -9.99
N SER A 166 -2.47 -6.58 -8.74
CA SER A 166 -2.39 -7.48 -7.58
C SER A 166 -3.58 -8.46 -7.55
N LYS A 167 -4.75 -8.05 -8.06
CA LYS A 167 -5.94 -8.90 -8.21
C LYS A 167 -5.75 -10.03 -9.22
N ASP A 168 -4.90 -9.84 -10.23
CA ASP A 168 -4.60 -10.86 -11.25
C ASP A 168 -3.43 -11.77 -10.83
N VAL A 169 -2.50 -11.23 -10.03
CA VAL A 169 -1.29 -11.92 -9.57
C VAL A 169 -1.53 -12.78 -8.32
N LEU A 170 -2.49 -12.41 -7.48
CA LEU A 170 -2.82 -13.10 -6.23
C LEU A 170 -3.98 -14.08 -6.42
N THR A 171 -4.07 -15.10 -5.57
CA THR A 171 -5.33 -15.85 -5.42
C THR A 171 -6.39 -14.97 -4.77
N ALA A 172 -7.66 -15.37 -4.84
CA ALA A 172 -8.74 -14.65 -4.16
C ALA A 172 -8.49 -14.52 -2.65
N GLU A 173 -8.03 -15.58 -1.99
CA GLU A 173 -7.68 -15.53 -0.56
C GLU A 173 -6.49 -14.61 -0.31
N GLU A 174 -5.47 -14.68 -1.16
CA GLU A 174 -4.29 -13.82 -1.02
C GLU A 174 -4.64 -12.34 -1.21
N TYR A 175 -5.57 -12.03 -2.11
CA TYR A 175 -6.03 -10.67 -2.37
C TYR A 175 -6.89 -10.12 -1.24
N GLU A 176 -7.77 -10.93 -0.64
CA GLU A 176 -8.51 -10.55 0.57
C GLU A 176 -7.55 -10.23 1.73
N GLN A 177 -6.54 -11.07 1.94
CA GLN A 177 -5.51 -10.81 2.94
C GLN A 177 -4.69 -9.55 2.64
N TYR A 178 -4.51 -9.21 1.36
CA TYR A 178 -3.84 -7.98 0.94
C TYR A 178 -4.63 -6.74 1.38
N ILE A 179 -5.94 -6.72 1.08
CA ILE A 179 -6.83 -5.64 1.53
C ILE A 179 -6.85 -5.53 3.05
N GLN A 180 -6.94 -6.66 3.77
CA GLN A 180 -6.90 -6.67 5.24
C GLN A 180 -5.55 -6.16 5.79
N ALA A 181 -4.44 -6.47 5.14
CA ALA A 181 -3.11 -5.96 5.52
C ALA A 181 -3.00 -4.44 5.33
N LEU A 182 -3.55 -3.90 4.23
CA LEU A 182 -3.62 -2.44 4.00
C LEU A 182 -4.41 -1.74 5.11
N MET A 183 -5.59 -2.26 5.45
CA MET A 183 -6.43 -1.73 6.53
C MET A 183 -5.75 -1.82 7.89
N THR A 184 -5.09 -2.94 8.17
CA THR A 184 -4.38 -3.16 9.44
C THR A 184 -3.21 -2.19 9.59
N TYR A 185 -2.47 -1.98 8.52
CA TYR A 185 -1.36 -1.04 8.48
C TYR A 185 -1.83 0.39 8.77
N GLU A 186 -2.88 0.85 8.10
CA GLU A 186 -3.43 2.19 8.30
C GLU A 186 -4.09 2.35 9.69
N THR A 187 -4.83 1.34 10.17
CA THR A 187 -5.39 1.30 11.52
C THR A 187 -4.30 1.51 12.58
N THR A 188 -3.17 0.81 12.41
CA THR A 188 -2.03 0.95 13.32
C THR A 188 -1.47 2.37 13.30
N MET A 189 -1.30 2.98 12.11
CA MET A 189 -0.86 4.37 12.01
C MET A 189 -1.87 5.34 12.63
N ALA A 190 -3.16 5.06 12.50
CA ALA A 190 -4.23 5.87 13.07
C ALA A 190 -4.19 5.85 14.61
N GLN A 191 -4.07 4.66 15.19
CA GLN A 191 -3.99 4.44 16.64
C GLN A 191 -2.71 5.02 17.26
N LEU A 192 -1.59 5.00 16.52
CA LEU A 192 -0.34 5.62 16.96
C LEU A 192 -0.30 7.13 16.73
N GLY A 193 -1.25 7.70 15.98
CA GLY A 193 -1.27 9.12 15.66
C GLY A 193 -0.07 9.59 14.81
N VAL A 194 0.52 8.70 14.00
CA VAL A 194 1.69 8.99 13.18
C VAL A 194 1.32 9.20 11.71
N SER A 195 2.05 10.06 11.02
CA SER A 195 1.86 10.34 9.58
C SER A 195 2.78 9.53 8.67
N SER A 196 3.70 8.75 9.25
CA SER A 196 4.64 7.90 8.52
C SER A 196 4.89 6.60 9.29
N ALA A 197 5.41 5.59 8.58
CA ALA A 197 5.70 4.27 9.15
C ALA A 197 6.57 4.42 10.42
N PRO A 198 6.06 4.03 11.61
CA PRO A 198 6.81 4.11 12.85
C PRO A 198 7.93 3.07 12.87
N ASP A 199 8.95 3.31 13.71
CA ASP A 199 9.92 2.28 14.05
C ASP A 199 9.25 1.25 14.96
N VAL A 200 9.25 -0.02 14.55
CA VAL A 200 8.59 -1.12 15.25
C VAL A 200 9.13 -1.25 16.69
N GLU A 201 10.42 -0.99 16.90
CA GLU A 201 11.03 -1.08 18.23
C GLU A 201 10.46 -0.04 19.21
N THR A 202 9.92 1.06 18.68
CA THR A 202 9.35 2.16 19.46
C THR A 202 7.84 2.04 19.67
N MET A 203 7.18 1.07 19.02
CA MET A 203 5.74 0.83 19.14
C MET A 203 5.37 0.07 20.43
N PRO A 204 4.14 0.22 20.95
CA PRO A 204 3.61 -0.65 22.00
C PRO A 204 3.68 -2.12 21.58
N LYS A 205 4.14 -2.99 22.50
CA LYS A 205 4.45 -4.40 22.20
C LYS A 205 3.26 -5.17 21.65
N GLU A 206 2.07 -4.87 22.13
CA GLU A 206 0.80 -5.43 21.73
C GLU A 206 0.44 -5.15 20.26
N MET A 207 0.97 -4.06 19.67
CA MET A 207 0.71 -3.67 18.28
C MET A 207 1.80 -4.15 17.32
N GLN A 208 2.99 -4.48 17.83
CA GLN A 208 4.17 -4.78 17.02
C GLN A 208 3.93 -5.96 16.07
N GLN A 209 3.43 -7.08 16.59
CA GLN A 209 3.28 -8.30 15.79
C GLN A 209 2.29 -8.10 14.65
N GLN A 210 1.12 -7.53 14.93
CA GLN A 210 0.09 -7.26 13.93
C GLN A 210 0.62 -6.32 12.83
N PHE A 211 1.38 -5.29 13.20
CA PHE A 211 1.98 -4.38 12.24
C PHE A 211 3.09 -5.03 11.40
N ILE A 212 3.95 -5.86 12.01
CA ILE A 212 4.97 -6.64 11.31
C ILE A 212 4.31 -7.59 10.30
N ASP A 213 3.24 -8.28 10.69
CA ASP A 213 2.54 -9.23 9.83
C ASP A 213 1.92 -8.51 8.62
N ALA A 214 1.27 -7.37 8.85
CA ALA A 214 0.75 -6.52 7.78
C ALA A 214 1.88 -6.04 6.84
N GLN A 215 2.97 -5.48 7.37
CA GLN A 215 4.12 -5.04 6.56
C GLN A 215 4.73 -6.19 5.76
N THR A 216 4.87 -7.36 6.36
CA THR A 216 5.42 -8.56 5.72
C THR A 216 4.53 -9.01 4.56
N TYR A 217 3.21 -8.98 4.74
CA TYR A 217 2.28 -9.35 3.70
C TYR A 217 2.26 -8.35 2.54
N LEU A 218 2.28 -7.04 2.85
CA LEU A 218 2.36 -5.98 1.85
C LEU A 218 3.68 -6.07 1.04
N GLN A 219 4.79 -6.44 1.69
CA GLN A 219 6.06 -6.73 1.00
C GLN A 219 5.95 -7.95 0.08
N TYR A 220 5.33 -9.03 0.55
CA TYR A 220 5.12 -10.24 -0.24
C TYR A 220 4.35 -9.94 -1.54
N VAL A 221 3.27 -9.15 -1.47
CA VAL A 221 2.48 -8.76 -2.65
C VAL A 221 3.33 -7.93 -3.63
N ASN A 222 4.06 -6.92 -3.13
CA ASN A 222 4.95 -6.13 -3.97
C ASN A 222 6.01 -7.01 -4.67
N ASP A 223 6.61 -7.96 -3.94
CA ASP A 223 7.63 -8.85 -4.52
C ASP A 223 7.03 -9.71 -5.65
N LYS A 224 5.82 -10.22 -5.45
CA LYS A 224 5.10 -11.01 -6.46
C LYS A 224 4.76 -10.17 -7.71
N GLN A 225 4.28 -8.95 -7.54
CA GLN A 225 4.01 -8.03 -8.66
C GLN A 225 5.29 -7.67 -9.42
N VAL A 226 6.41 -7.45 -8.71
CA VAL A 226 7.71 -7.14 -9.34
C VAL A 226 8.27 -8.36 -10.10
N GLU A 227 8.16 -9.56 -9.54
CA GLU A 227 8.55 -10.80 -10.21
C GLU A 227 7.78 -10.99 -11.52
N VAL A 228 6.45 -10.86 -11.48
CA VAL A 228 5.61 -10.94 -12.69
C VAL A 228 5.96 -9.85 -13.70
N LYS A 229 6.26 -8.62 -13.24
CA LYS A 229 6.70 -7.53 -14.13
C LYS A 229 7.99 -7.87 -14.87
N ILE A 230 8.97 -8.42 -14.15
CA ILE A 230 10.27 -8.83 -14.70
C ILE A 230 10.09 -9.98 -15.70
N ASP A 231 9.31 -11.00 -15.33
CA ASP A 231 9.08 -12.18 -16.17
C ASP A 231 8.34 -11.83 -17.46
N ALA A 232 7.44 -10.85 -17.41
CA ALA A 232 6.71 -10.35 -18.56
C ALA A 232 7.54 -9.39 -19.45
N GLY A 233 8.75 -9.01 -19.05
CA GLY A 233 9.59 -8.07 -19.79
C GLY A 233 9.00 -6.66 -19.88
N ILE A 234 8.20 -6.25 -18.90
CA ILE A 234 7.57 -4.93 -18.86
C ILE A 234 8.56 -3.96 -18.20
N GLU A 235 9.09 -2.99 -18.95
CA GLU A 235 9.95 -1.91 -18.42
C GLU A 235 9.16 -0.89 -17.57
#